data_AF-A0A9X0F239-F1
#
_entry.id   AF-A0A9X0F239-F1
#
_cell.length_a   1.000
_cell.length_b   1.000
_cell.length_c   1.000
_cell.angle_alpha   90.00
_cell.angle_beta   90.00
_cell.angle_gamma   90.00
#
_symmetry.space_group_name_H-M   'P 1'
#
loop_
_entity.id
_entity.type
_entity.pdbx_description
1 polymer ?
#
loop_
_entity_poly.entity_id
_entity_poly.type
_entity_poly.pdbx_seq_one_letter_code
_entity_poly.pdbx_strand_id
1 'polypeptide(L)'
;MYRLGKKLAPCVGQVRENPKRKNWEELMPKILEMLQRELPMYVIAIEVNCEVNTLQKQLKKMGLWQSTSRKQIQENAHKRWDERCKQAVMLREKGLTYQAICQQLGCSRNSLYQHLKKRGLK
;
A
#
# COMPACT_ATOMS: atom_id res chain seq x y z
N MET A 1 -14.55 -0.22 -9.67
CA MET A 1 -15.75 0.60 -9.37
C MET A 1 -15.94 0.68 -7.87
N TYR A 2 -15.53 1.76 -7.22
CA TYR A 2 -15.74 1.95 -5.78
C TYR A 2 -17.12 2.58 -5.55
N ARG A 3 -17.99 1.92 -4.76
CA ARG A 3 -19.30 2.46 -4.37
C ARG A 3 -19.11 3.64 -3.42
N LEU A 4 -19.29 4.85 -3.94
CA LEU A 4 -19.57 6.06 -3.17
C LEU A 4 -20.97 5.94 -2.59
N GLY A 5 -21.06 5.75 -1.27
CA GLY A 5 -22.35 5.68 -0.61
C GLY A 5 -22.21 5.55 0.89
N LYS A 6 -21.99 6.67 1.59
CA LYS A 6 -22.64 7.01 2.86
C LYS A 6 -22.33 8.47 3.24
N LYS A 7 -23.41 9.25 3.27
CA LYS A 7 -23.61 10.61 3.80
C LYS A 7 -22.51 11.09 4.75
N LEU A 8 -21.77 12.12 4.32
CA LEU A 8 -20.99 12.99 5.20
C LEU A 8 -21.95 13.72 6.14
N ALA A 9 -21.84 13.49 7.45
CA ALA A 9 -22.43 14.35 8.45
C ALA A 9 -21.42 15.47 8.77
N PRO A 10 -21.82 16.75 8.86
CA PRO A 10 -20.91 17.83 9.22
C PRO A 10 -20.77 17.87 10.74
N CYS A 11 -19.66 17.36 11.26
CA CYS A 11 -19.28 17.61 12.65
C CYS A 11 -18.67 19.02 12.73
N VAL A 12 -19.52 20.04 12.79
CA VAL A 12 -19.10 21.38 13.24
C VAL A 12 -18.84 21.28 14.74
N GLY A 13 -17.56 21.19 15.09
CA GLY A 13 -17.07 21.33 16.45
C GLY A 13 -15.84 22.21 16.41
N GLN A 14 -16.00 23.47 16.84
CA GLN A 14 -14.89 24.42 16.97
C GLN A 14 -13.82 23.83 17.89
N VAL A 15 -12.58 23.71 17.41
CA VAL A 15 -11.45 23.30 18.24
C VAL A 15 -10.42 24.41 18.26
N ARG A 16 -10.25 24.96 19.47
CA ARG A 16 -9.22 25.92 19.89
C ARG A 16 -7.89 25.72 19.16
N GLU A 17 -7.42 26.78 18.52
CA GLU A 17 -6.16 26.82 17.80
C GLU A 17 -5.00 26.68 18.78
N ASN A 18 -4.17 25.66 18.55
CA ASN A 18 -2.92 25.43 19.26
C ASN A 18 -1.81 25.49 18.21
N PRO A 19 -0.91 26.49 18.24
CA PRO A 19 -0.03 26.87 17.11
C PRO A 19 1.03 25.83 16.73
N LYS A 20 1.12 24.69 17.44
CA LYS A 20 1.97 23.53 17.07
C LYS A 20 1.21 22.40 16.34
N ARG A 21 -0.10 22.53 16.12
CA ARG A 21 -0.89 21.52 15.40
C ARG A 21 -0.87 21.83 13.91
N LYS A 22 -0.32 20.92 13.10
CA LYS A 22 -0.52 20.89 11.64
C LYS A 22 -2.00 21.11 11.32
N ASN A 23 -2.30 22.05 10.44
CA ASN A 23 -3.66 22.35 10.01
C ASN A 23 -4.14 21.25 9.07
N TRP A 24 -4.75 20.22 9.65
CA TRP A 24 -5.24 19.07 8.88
C TRP A 24 -6.42 19.43 7.97
N GLU A 25 -7.19 20.46 8.30
CA GLU A 25 -8.32 20.91 7.48
C GLU A 25 -7.84 21.42 6.11
N GLU A 26 -6.73 22.15 6.06
CA GLU A 26 -6.12 22.64 4.80
C GLU A 26 -5.44 21.53 4.00
N LEU A 27 -4.88 20.53 4.70
CA LEU A 27 -4.16 19.42 4.07
C LEU A 27 -5.10 18.30 3.58
N MET A 28 -6.31 18.20 4.15
CA MET A 28 -7.32 17.20 3.82
C MET A 28 -7.67 17.12 2.33
N PRO A 29 -8.05 18.22 1.66
CA PRO A 29 -8.44 18.16 0.25
C PRO A 29 -7.30 17.65 -0.63
N LYS A 30 -6.06 18.08 -0.35
CA LYS A 30 -4.87 17.62 -1.06
C LYS A 30 -4.61 16.13 -0.87
N ILE A 31 -4.73 15.63 0.38
CA ILE A 31 -4.59 14.20 0.68
C ILE A 31 -5.67 13.38 -0.03
N LEU A 32 -6.92 13.83 -0.01
CA LEU A 32 -8.04 13.15 -0.66
C LEU A 32 -7.85 13.08 -2.19
N GLU A 33 -7.40 14.17 -2.82
CA GLU A 33 -7.07 14.18 -4.25
C GLU A 33 -5.97 13.15 -4.58
N MET A 34 -4.90 13.09 -3.77
CA MET A 34 -3.81 12.14 -3.98
C MET A 34 -4.26 10.68 -3.77
N LEU A 35 -5.16 10.43 -2.81
CA LEU A 35 -5.76 9.11 -2.59
C LEU A 35 -6.67 8.70 -3.76
N GLN A 36 -7.43 9.65 -4.34
CA GLN A 36 -8.24 9.39 -5.53
C GLN A 36 -7.38 9.02 -6.75
N ARG A 37 -6.16 9.56 -6.85
CA ARG A 37 -5.18 9.25 -7.90
C ARG A 37 -4.37 7.97 -7.63
N GLU A 38 -4.75 7.18 -6.62
CA GLU A 38 -4.07 5.95 -6.19
C GLU A 38 -2.57 6.14 -5.90
N LEU A 39 -2.17 7.35 -5.48
CA LEU A 39 -0.78 7.62 -5.15
C LEU A 39 -0.36 6.84 -3.90
N PRO A 40 0.87 6.25 -3.91
CA PRO A 40 1.33 5.49 -2.77
C PRO A 40 1.53 6.40 -1.56
N MET A 41 1.19 5.88 -0.39
CA MET A 41 1.09 6.66 0.86
C MET A 41 2.37 7.40 1.27
N TYR A 42 3.55 6.91 0.87
CA TYR A 42 4.82 7.60 1.13
C TYR A 42 4.96 8.89 0.31
N VAL A 43 4.40 8.95 -0.91
CA VAL A 43 4.40 10.16 -1.74
C VAL A 43 3.50 11.22 -1.11
N ILE A 44 2.33 10.80 -0.63
CA ILE A 44 1.40 11.68 0.10
C ILE A 44 2.10 12.22 1.36
N ALA A 45 2.79 11.37 2.11
CA ALA A 45 3.53 11.77 3.31
C ALA A 45 4.62 12.83 3.03
N ILE A 46 5.39 12.67 1.94
CA ILE A 46 6.38 13.65 1.49
C ILE A 46 5.70 14.98 1.13
N GLU A 47 4.62 14.92 0.37
CA GLU A 47 3.90 16.10 -0.13
C GLU A 47 3.26 16.93 0.99
N VAL A 48 2.80 16.26 2.04
CA VAL A 48 2.20 16.88 3.23
C VAL A 48 3.27 17.19 4.30
N ASN A 49 4.57 16.96 3.97
CA ASN A 49 5.72 17.06 4.87
C ASN A 49 5.45 16.42 6.24
N CYS A 50 4.94 15.19 6.23
CA CYS A 50 4.48 14.48 7.42
C CYS A 50 5.00 13.06 7.41
N GLU A 51 5.21 12.48 8.58
CA GLU A 51 5.60 11.08 8.66
C GLU A 51 4.43 10.17 8.26
N VAL A 52 4.75 9.09 7.52
CA VAL A 52 3.77 8.09 7.06
C VAL A 52 2.93 7.54 8.22
N ASN A 53 3.55 7.29 9.37
CA ASN A 53 2.87 6.77 10.56
C ASN A 53 1.88 7.79 11.16
N THR A 54 2.24 9.06 11.14
CA THR A 54 1.40 10.15 11.66
C THR A 54 0.22 10.40 10.74
N LEU A 55 0.46 10.40 9.41
CA LEU A 55 -0.57 10.47 8.39
C LEU A 55 -1.56 9.28 8.50
N GLN A 56 -1.05 8.05 8.64
CA GLN A 56 -1.90 6.86 8.82
C GLN A 56 -2.75 6.93 10.09
N LYS A 57 -2.18 7.35 11.22
CA LYS A 57 -2.93 7.52 12.47
C LYS A 57 -4.06 8.53 12.31
N GLN A 58 -3.80 9.64 11.61
CA GLN A 58 -4.81 10.67 11.36
C GLN A 58 -5.91 10.20 10.41
N LEU A 59 -5.54 9.59 9.28
CA LEU A 59 -6.53 9.05 8.35
C LEU A 59 -7.37 7.94 9.00
N LYS A 60 -6.77 7.13 9.89
CA LYS A 60 -7.49 6.14 10.69
C LYS A 60 -8.44 6.78 11.70
N LYS A 61 -8.00 7.85 12.37
CA LYS A 61 -8.84 8.63 13.31
C LYS A 61 -10.07 9.22 12.60
N MET A 62 -9.91 9.60 11.33
CA MET A 62 -10.97 10.16 10.49
C MET A 62 -11.82 9.11 9.76
N GLY A 63 -11.51 7.82 9.93
CA GLY A 63 -12.22 6.73 9.25
C GLY A 63 -11.99 6.64 7.74
N LEU A 64 -11.12 7.51 7.18
CA LEU A 64 -10.75 7.53 5.77
C LEU A 64 -9.73 6.45 5.41
N TRP A 65 -9.01 5.94 6.41
CA TRP A 65 -8.06 4.85 6.24
C TRP A 65 -8.42 3.69 7.15
N GLN A 66 -8.96 2.64 6.55
CA GLN A 66 -9.03 1.36 7.20
C GLN A 66 -7.60 0.81 7.26
N SER A 67 -7.12 0.47 8.45
CA SER A 67 -5.90 -0.32 8.56
C SER A 67 -6.12 -1.56 7.70
N THR A 68 -5.38 -1.69 6.60
CA THR A 68 -5.35 -2.93 5.85
C THR A 68 -5.00 -3.99 6.88
N SER A 69 -5.99 -4.83 7.21
CA SER A 69 -5.83 -5.83 8.27
C SER A 69 -4.56 -6.61 7.95
N ARG A 70 -3.83 -7.10 8.96
CA ARG A 70 -2.64 -7.94 8.71
C ARG A 70 -2.95 -9.05 7.69
N LYS A 71 -4.19 -9.57 7.71
CA LYS A 71 -4.73 -10.51 6.70
C LYS A 71 -4.72 -9.96 5.28
N GLN A 72 -5.19 -8.73 5.05
CA GLN A 72 -5.18 -8.07 3.74
C GLN A 72 -3.78 -7.75 3.24
N ILE A 73 -2.87 -7.29 4.12
CA ILE A 73 -1.46 -7.07 3.76
C ILE A 73 -0.82 -8.41 3.34
N GLN A 74 -1.09 -9.46 4.11
CA GLN A 74 -0.59 -10.80 3.82
C GLN A 74 -1.18 -11.36 2.52
N GLU A 75 -2.48 -11.16 2.26
CA GLU A 75 -3.13 -11.56 1.02
C GLU A 75 -2.57 -10.82 -0.19
N ASN A 76 -2.36 -9.50 -0.09
CA ASN A 76 -1.73 -8.71 -1.14
C ASN A 76 -0.28 -9.14 -1.39
N ALA A 77 0.48 -9.42 -0.33
CA ALA A 77 1.82 -10.00 -0.47
C ALA A 77 1.74 -11.38 -1.15
N HIS A 78 0.74 -12.19 -0.81
CA HIS A 78 0.52 -13.50 -1.42
C HIS A 78 0.24 -13.38 -2.93
N LYS A 79 -0.64 -12.44 -3.33
CA LYS A 79 -0.96 -12.15 -4.74
C LYS A 79 0.27 -11.69 -5.52
N ARG A 80 1.04 -10.74 -4.99
CA ARG A 80 2.29 -10.27 -5.60
C ARG A 80 3.29 -11.40 -5.81
N TRP A 81 3.39 -12.31 -4.83
CA TRP A 81 4.24 -13.48 -4.97
C TRP A 81 3.69 -14.51 -5.96
N ASP A 82 2.37 -14.58 -6.12
CA ASP A 82 1.75 -15.47 -7.10
C ASP A 82 2.11 -15.06 -8.53
N GLU A 83 2.01 -13.76 -8.83
CA GLU A 83 2.42 -13.20 -10.13
C GLU A 83 3.91 -13.39 -10.37
N ARG A 84 4.76 -13.12 -9.36
CA ARG A 84 6.20 -13.36 -9.45
C ARG A 84 6.54 -14.83 -9.70
N CYS A 85 5.83 -15.76 -9.05
CA CYS A 85 6.03 -17.19 -9.27
C CYS A 85 5.63 -17.59 -10.69
N LYS A 86 4.51 -17.08 -11.22
CA LYS A 86 4.10 -17.30 -12.62
C LYS A 86 5.15 -16.79 -13.60
N GLN A 87 5.67 -15.58 -13.39
CA GLN A 87 6.76 -15.02 -14.20
C GLN A 87 8.02 -15.89 -14.12
N ALA A 88 8.39 -16.36 -12.93
CA ALA A 88 9.55 -17.24 -12.77
C ALA A 88 9.40 -18.58 -13.52
N VAL A 89 8.19 -19.16 -13.56
CA VAL A 89 7.92 -20.38 -14.33
C VAL A 89 8.05 -20.10 -15.82
N MET A 90 7.42 -19.03 -16.33
CA MET A 90 7.53 -18.66 -17.75
C MET A 90 8.98 -18.39 -18.19
N LEU A 91 9.78 -17.74 -17.33
CA LEU A 91 11.20 -17.50 -17.63
C LEU A 91 12.01 -18.80 -17.61
N ARG A 92 11.61 -19.77 -16.78
CA ARG A 92 12.25 -21.09 -16.75
C ARG A 92 11.91 -21.92 -17.98
N GLU A 93 10.68 -21.85 -18.49
CA GLU A 93 10.30 -22.47 -19.76
C GLU A 93 11.08 -21.88 -20.94
N LYS A 94 11.42 -20.58 -20.87
CA LYS A 94 12.32 -19.91 -21.82
C LYS A 94 13.80 -20.31 -21.67
N GLY A 95 14.14 -21.20 -20.74
CA GLY A 95 15.51 -21.67 -20.51
C GLY A 95 16.38 -20.77 -19.63
N LEU A 96 15.82 -19.73 -18.98
CA LEU A 96 16.60 -18.89 -18.09
C LEU A 96 16.96 -19.62 -16.79
N THR A 97 18.18 -19.38 -16.31
CA THR A 97 18.62 -19.90 -15.01
C THR A 97 17.92 -19.17 -13.86
N TYR A 98 17.77 -19.85 -12.73
CA TYR A 98 17.22 -19.24 -11.51
C TYR A 98 17.95 -17.95 -11.09
N GLN A 99 19.23 -17.81 -11.44
CA GLN A 99 20.01 -16.60 -11.12
C GLN A 99 19.55 -15.40 -11.94
N ALA A 100 19.40 -15.57 -13.26
CA ALA A 100 18.90 -14.52 -14.15
C ALA A 100 17.46 -14.14 -13.79
N ILE A 101 16.61 -15.12 -13.45
CA ILE A 101 15.24 -14.89 -13.00
C ILE A 101 15.20 -14.05 -11.72
N CYS A 102 16.08 -14.35 -10.75
CA CYS A 102 16.15 -13.58 -9.50
C CYS A 102 16.60 -12.14 -9.73
N GLN A 103 17.58 -11.93 -10.62
CA GLN A 103 18.01 -10.59 -11.02
C GLN A 103 16.86 -9.81 -11.69
N GLN A 104 16.12 -10.45 -12.60
CA GLN A 104 15.03 -9.83 -13.33
C GLN A 104 13.82 -9.50 -12.42
N LEU A 105 13.51 -10.36 -11.45
CA LEU A 105 12.40 -10.17 -10.51
C LEU A 105 12.79 -9.35 -9.27
N GLY A 106 14.06 -8.98 -9.11
CA GLY A 106 14.58 -8.26 -7.94
C GLY A 106 14.31 -9.00 -6.63
N CYS A 107 14.43 -10.33 -6.63
CA CYS A 107 14.10 -11.19 -5.48
C CYS A 107 15.30 -12.05 -5.09
N SER A 108 15.41 -12.40 -3.80
CA SER A 108 16.44 -13.34 -3.36
C SER A 108 16.12 -14.78 -3.82
N ARG A 109 17.17 -15.55 -4.09
CA ARG A 109 17.07 -16.94 -4.56
C ARG A 109 16.32 -17.82 -3.56
N ASN A 110 16.56 -17.63 -2.26
CA ASN A 110 15.91 -18.37 -1.19
C ASN A 110 14.42 -18.03 -1.09
N SER A 111 14.05 -16.75 -1.14
CA SER A 111 12.64 -16.35 -1.11
C SER A 111 11.87 -16.91 -2.31
N LEU A 112 12.45 -16.80 -3.51
CA LEU A 112 11.84 -17.37 -4.71
C LEU A 112 11.66 -18.89 -4.60
N TYR A 113 12.69 -19.61 -4.13
CA TYR A 113 12.62 -21.06 -3.93
C TYR A 113 11.53 -21.46 -2.93
N GLN A 114 11.44 -20.80 -1.78
CA GLN A 114 10.42 -21.08 -0.77
C GLN A 114 9.00 -20.84 -1.31
N HIS A 115 8.81 -19.74 -2.06
CA HIS A 115 7.53 -19.40 -2.64
C HIS A 115 7.11 -20.31 -3.80
N LEU A 116 8.05 -20.85 -4.57
CA LEU A 116 7.80 -21.86 -5.59
C LEU A 116 7.48 -23.23 -4.96
N LYS A 117 8.26 -23.65 -3.96
CA LYS A 117 8.03 -24.91 -3.23
C LYS A 117 6.67 -24.94 -2.54
N LYS A 118 6.28 -23.85 -1.88
CA LYS A 118 4.94 -23.70 -1.26
C LYS A 118 3.79 -23.86 -2.25
N ARG A 119 4.02 -23.59 -3.54
CA ARG A 119 3.02 -23.66 -4.60
C ARG A 119 3.12 -24.94 -5.45
N GLY A 120 4.04 -25.86 -5.13
CA GLY A 120 4.25 -27.09 -5.91
C GLY A 120 4.80 -26.84 -7.33
N LEU A 121 5.38 -25.67 -7.58
CA LEU A 121 5.89 -25.26 -8.91
C LEU A 121 7.37 -25.65 -9.12
N LYS A 122 7.95 -26.42 -8.20
CA LYS A 122 9.35 -26.83 -8.24
C LYS A 122 9.55 -28.21 -7.64
#